data_AF-A0A8H3UBE2-F1
#
_entry.id   AF-A0A8H3UBE2-F1
#
_cell.length_a   1.000
_cell.length_b   1.000
_cell.length_c   1.000
_cell.angle_alpha   90.00
_cell.angle_beta   90.00
_cell.angle_gamma   90.00
#
_symmetry.space_group_name_H-M   'P 1'
#
loop_
_entity.id
_entity.type
_entity.pdbx_description
1 polymer ?
#
loop_
_entity_poly.entity_id
_entity_poly.type
_entity_poly.pdbx_seq_one_letter_code
_entity_poly.pdbx_strand_id
1 'polypeptide(L)'
;MSARNFSLLPPSRILLPPLPKREQWFEIADKKVRERSQSLNQRFRAWQHNASGYRNPAILLERLMQDLKKARSHFRKHSRAIKKYLLKKLAALYDERADGYPCEFLSSADRMKELSIQYEMFDNEKSEAYRALSKIERNRQTEEDVLENMQEDFEEAGWQLEQDREERLQSRNMRTEGTHPVAEDGMMESMQLTDLEDFERGYLRHRDSRELYRFSFEEQQETAQLIARMPGQS
;
A
#
# COMPACT_ATOMS: atom_id res chain seq x y z
N MET A 1 42.05 52.06 -9.89
CA MET A 1 40.82 51.33 -9.50
C MET A 1 40.76 50.08 -10.35
N SER A 2 40.99 48.90 -9.79
CA SER A 2 41.00 47.63 -10.54
C SER A 2 39.92 46.72 -9.98
N ALA A 3 38.87 46.51 -10.76
CA ALA A 3 37.80 45.56 -10.47
C ALA A 3 38.40 44.14 -10.55
N ARG A 4 38.48 43.47 -9.41
CA ARG A 4 38.84 42.06 -9.34
C ARG A 4 37.69 41.26 -9.94
N ASN A 5 37.97 40.58 -11.06
CA ASN A 5 37.11 39.55 -11.64
C ASN A 5 36.89 38.44 -10.61
N PHE A 6 35.71 38.44 -9.97
CA PHE A 6 35.19 37.25 -9.32
C PHE A 6 34.69 36.32 -10.41
N SER A 7 35.46 35.26 -10.71
CA SER A 7 34.95 34.15 -11.48
C SER A 7 33.83 33.47 -10.67
N LEU A 8 32.59 33.76 -11.06
CA LEU A 8 31.42 32.98 -10.66
C LEU A 8 31.57 31.59 -11.29
N LEU A 9 32.26 30.68 -10.60
CA LEU A 9 32.11 29.28 -10.89
C LEU A 9 30.65 28.91 -10.56
N PRO A 10 29.95 28.18 -11.45
CA PRO A 10 28.61 27.70 -11.15
C PRO A 10 28.69 26.83 -9.88
N PRO A 11 27.66 26.84 -9.01
CA PRO A 11 27.63 25.96 -7.86
C PRO A 11 27.79 24.54 -8.40
N SER A 12 28.94 23.94 -8.11
CA SER A 12 29.22 22.55 -8.37
C SER A 12 28.01 21.76 -7.88
N ARG A 13 27.41 20.96 -8.77
CA ARG A 13 26.51 19.89 -8.37
C ARG A 13 27.33 19.03 -7.40
N ILE A 14 27.19 19.30 -6.10
CA ILE A 14 27.73 18.47 -5.03
C ILE A 14 26.96 17.16 -5.18
N LEU A 15 27.57 16.25 -5.93
CA LEU A 15 27.15 14.86 -6.02
C LEU A 15 27.38 14.32 -4.62
N LEU A 16 26.29 14.21 -3.86
CA LEU A 16 26.25 13.51 -2.58
C LEU A 16 27.16 12.29 -2.66
N PRO A 17 28.10 12.11 -1.73
CA PRO A 17 28.96 10.94 -1.74
C PRO A 17 28.07 9.69 -1.80
N PRO A 18 28.32 8.77 -2.73
CA PRO A 18 27.49 7.58 -2.87
C PRO A 18 27.52 6.83 -1.55
N LEU A 19 26.35 6.41 -1.09
CA LEU A 19 26.20 5.68 0.16
C LEU A 19 27.16 4.49 0.17
N PRO A 20 27.71 4.13 1.34
CA PRO A 20 28.57 2.95 1.47
C PRO A 20 27.90 1.75 0.79
N LYS A 21 28.65 0.93 0.04
CA LYS A 21 28.07 -0.21 -0.72
C LYS A 21 27.18 -1.13 0.13
N ARG A 22 27.45 -1.24 1.44
CA ARG A 22 26.61 -1.98 2.40
C ARG A 22 25.24 -1.36 2.67
N GLU A 23 25.06 -0.08 2.39
CA GLU A 23 23.85 0.70 2.64
C GLU A 23 23.00 0.85 1.38
N GLN A 24 23.51 0.58 0.18
CA GLN A 24 22.74 0.63 -1.09
C GLN A 24 21.57 -0.39 -1.18
N TRP A 25 21.42 -1.28 -0.21
CA TRP A 25 20.31 -2.25 -0.18
C TRP A 25 18.93 -1.57 -0.22
N PHE A 26 18.80 -0.35 0.33
CA PHE A 26 17.54 0.39 0.26
C PHE A 26 17.27 0.95 -1.14
N GLU A 27 18.29 1.35 -1.91
CA GLU A 27 18.09 1.82 -3.29
C GLU A 27 17.58 0.68 -4.18
N ILE A 28 18.13 -0.52 -3.98
CA ILE A 28 17.72 -1.73 -4.69
C ILE A 28 16.30 -2.14 -4.27
N ALA A 29 16.00 -2.08 -2.97
CA ALA A 29 14.68 -2.44 -2.45
C ALA A 29 13.59 -1.42 -2.85
N ASP A 30 13.89 -0.12 -2.78
CA ASP A 30 13.05 0.99 -3.24
C ASP A 30 12.74 0.83 -4.73
N LYS A 31 13.77 0.61 -5.56
CA LYS A 31 13.61 0.34 -7.00
C LYS A 31 12.68 -0.85 -7.25
N LYS A 32 12.85 -1.95 -6.53
CA LYS A 32 11.99 -3.15 -6.67
C LYS A 32 10.54 -2.90 -6.24
N VAL A 33 10.33 -2.12 -5.17
CA VAL A 33 8.98 -1.72 -4.75
C VAL A 33 8.34 -0.85 -5.83
N ARG A 34 9.06 0.17 -6.31
CA ARG A 34 8.59 1.10 -7.35
C ARG A 34 8.27 0.40 -8.66
N GLU A 35 9.12 -0.51 -9.12
CA GLU A 35 8.86 -1.29 -10.34
C GLU A 35 7.59 -2.14 -10.20
N ARG A 36 7.36 -2.71 -9.02
CA ARG A 36 6.15 -3.49 -8.74
C ARG A 36 4.90 -2.63 -8.64
N SER A 37 4.96 -1.47 -7.96
CA SER A 37 3.83 -0.54 -7.86
C SER A 37 3.47 0.02 -9.25
N GLN A 38 4.47 0.43 -10.04
CA GLN A 38 4.27 0.89 -11.42
C GLN A 38 3.68 -0.20 -12.31
N SER A 39 4.22 -1.43 -12.29
CA SER A 39 3.70 -2.55 -13.07
C SER A 39 2.25 -2.87 -12.70
N LEU A 40 1.93 -2.88 -11.41
CA LEU A 40 0.57 -3.12 -10.93
C LEU A 40 -0.40 -2.03 -11.40
N ASN A 41 0.00 -0.76 -11.30
CA ASN A 41 -0.80 0.39 -11.74
C ASN A 41 -1.05 0.34 -13.26
N GLN A 42 -0.03 0.00 -14.06
CA GLN A 42 -0.19 -0.16 -15.51
C GLN A 42 -1.22 -1.26 -15.85
N ARG A 43 -1.14 -2.42 -15.19
CA ARG A 43 -2.12 -3.50 -15.39
C ARG A 43 -3.53 -3.09 -14.96
N PHE A 44 -3.64 -2.33 -13.86
CA PHE A 44 -4.92 -1.83 -13.39
C PHE A 44 -5.55 -0.84 -14.37
N ARG A 45 -4.79 0.14 -14.86
CA ARG A 45 -5.27 1.07 -15.91
C ARG A 45 -5.67 0.34 -17.18
N ALA A 46 -4.89 -0.66 -17.60
CA ALA A 46 -5.24 -1.49 -18.76
C ALA A 46 -6.51 -2.31 -18.52
N TRP A 47 -6.77 -2.72 -17.28
CA TRP A 47 -8.03 -3.34 -16.89
C TRP A 47 -9.18 -2.33 -16.93
N GLN A 48 -9.04 -1.15 -16.33
CA GLN A 48 -10.07 -0.10 -16.33
C GLN A 48 -10.51 0.29 -17.75
N HIS A 49 -9.55 0.52 -18.66
CA HIS A 49 -9.85 0.90 -20.05
C HIS A 49 -10.52 -0.20 -20.88
N ASN A 50 -10.33 -1.48 -20.52
CA ASN A 50 -10.83 -2.61 -21.30
C ASN A 50 -11.79 -3.51 -20.51
N ALA A 51 -12.35 -3.01 -19.39
CA ALA A 51 -13.15 -3.81 -18.45
C ALA A 51 -14.30 -4.55 -19.16
N SER A 52 -14.99 -3.88 -20.08
CA SER A 52 -16.09 -4.44 -20.88
C SER A 52 -15.67 -5.49 -21.91
N GLY A 53 -14.39 -5.50 -22.31
CA GLY A 53 -13.83 -6.46 -23.27
C GLY A 53 -13.39 -7.78 -22.63
N TYR A 54 -13.28 -7.84 -21.30
CA TYR A 54 -12.92 -9.08 -20.61
C TYR A 54 -14.14 -9.99 -20.43
N ARG A 55 -13.95 -11.29 -20.65
CA ARG A 55 -14.97 -12.32 -20.41
C ARG A 55 -15.44 -12.37 -18.95
N ASN A 56 -14.53 -12.10 -18.01
CA ASN A 56 -14.85 -12.03 -16.58
C ASN A 56 -14.01 -10.93 -15.90
N PRO A 57 -14.45 -9.67 -15.94
CA PRO A 57 -13.68 -8.53 -15.41
C PRO A 57 -13.53 -8.59 -13.89
N ALA A 58 -14.49 -9.17 -13.16
CA ALA A 58 -14.46 -9.31 -11.71
C ALA A 58 -13.31 -10.22 -11.23
N ILE A 59 -13.12 -11.39 -11.87
CA ILE A 59 -12.01 -12.30 -11.53
C ILE A 59 -10.65 -11.62 -11.76
N LEU A 60 -10.53 -10.82 -12.82
CA LEU A 60 -9.30 -10.10 -13.11
C LEU A 60 -9.04 -9.01 -12.07
N LEU A 61 -10.06 -8.22 -11.71
CA LEU A 61 -9.95 -7.22 -10.65
C LEU A 61 -9.52 -7.87 -9.32
N GLU A 62 -10.11 -9.00 -8.95
CA GLU A 62 -9.74 -9.73 -7.72
C GLU A 62 -8.27 -10.15 -7.73
N ARG A 63 -7.76 -10.67 -8.85
CA ARG A 63 -6.33 -11.01 -8.98
C ARG A 63 -5.44 -9.79 -8.83
N LEU A 64 -5.83 -8.66 -9.44
CA LEU A 64 -5.09 -7.41 -9.28
C LEU A 64 -5.13 -6.95 -7.80
N MET A 65 -6.26 -7.06 -7.09
CA MET A 65 -6.37 -6.73 -5.66
C MET A 65 -5.47 -7.63 -4.80
N GLN A 66 -5.39 -8.93 -5.11
CA GLN A 66 -4.49 -9.85 -4.42
C GLN A 66 -3.02 -9.45 -4.64
N ASP A 67 -2.67 -9.03 -5.86
CA ASP A 67 -1.32 -8.54 -6.15
C ASP A 67 -1.02 -7.21 -5.44
N LEU A 68 -2.01 -6.32 -5.30
CA LEU A 68 -1.90 -5.13 -4.45
C LEU A 68 -1.63 -5.49 -2.99
N LYS A 69 -2.38 -6.45 -2.41
CA LYS A 69 -2.15 -6.93 -1.05
C LYS A 69 -0.72 -7.46 -0.86
N LYS A 70 -0.20 -8.21 -1.83
CA LYS A 70 1.20 -8.69 -1.82
C LYS A 70 2.20 -7.54 -1.92
N ALA A 71 1.97 -6.56 -2.80
CA ALA A 71 2.81 -5.39 -2.93
C ALA A 71 2.88 -4.58 -1.62
N ARG A 72 1.73 -4.32 -1.00
CA ARG A 72 1.64 -3.66 0.32
C ARG A 72 2.33 -4.44 1.43
N SER A 73 2.17 -5.77 1.46
CA SER A 73 2.87 -6.62 2.44
C SER A 73 4.40 -6.52 2.30
N HIS A 74 4.92 -6.57 1.07
CA HIS A 74 6.34 -6.36 0.80
C HIS A 74 6.80 -4.95 1.18
N PHE A 75 6.03 -3.93 0.81
CA PHE A 75 6.32 -2.55 1.15
C PHE A 75 6.35 -2.34 2.67
N ARG A 76 5.40 -2.90 3.44
CA ARG A 76 5.39 -2.81 4.91
C ARG A 76 6.67 -3.37 5.53
N LYS A 77 7.15 -4.53 5.06
CA LYS A 77 8.41 -5.13 5.52
C LYS A 77 9.59 -4.20 5.21
N HIS A 78 9.62 -3.64 4.00
CA HIS A 78 10.65 -2.70 3.58
C HIS A 78 10.62 -1.38 4.37
N SER A 79 9.43 -0.79 4.55
CA SER A 79 9.16 0.44 5.30
C SER A 79 9.62 0.32 6.75
N ARG A 80 9.34 -0.82 7.42
CA ARG A 80 9.86 -1.09 8.78
C ARG A 80 11.40 -1.09 8.83
N ALA A 81 12.05 -1.71 7.84
CA ALA A 81 13.50 -1.73 7.77
C ALA A 81 14.09 -0.33 7.54
N ILE A 82 13.46 0.49 6.68
CA ILE A 82 13.82 1.89 6.48
C ILE A 82 13.65 2.69 7.77
N LYS A 83 12.48 2.64 8.43
CA LYS A 83 12.23 3.37 9.67
C LYS A 83 13.26 3.04 10.76
N LYS A 84 13.58 1.76 10.93
CA LYS A 84 14.63 1.32 11.87
C LYS A 84 16.01 1.89 11.51
N TYR A 85 16.34 1.90 10.22
CA TYR A 85 17.60 2.45 9.73
C TYR A 85 17.68 3.97 9.94
N LEU A 86 16.61 4.71 9.61
CA LEU A 86 16.51 6.15 9.81
C LEU A 86 16.70 6.51 11.28
N LEU A 87 15.97 5.85 12.19
CA LEU A 87 16.11 6.08 13.63
C LEU A 87 17.54 5.83 14.12
N LYS A 88 18.19 4.75 13.66
CA LYS A 88 19.58 4.45 14.02
C LYS A 88 20.55 5.52 13.52
N LYS A 89 20.36 6.00 12.29
CA LYS A 89 21.23 7.03 11.70
C LYS A 89 20.99 8.40 12.32
N LEU A 90 19.73 8.74 12.59
CA LEU A 90 19.36 9.94 13.33
C LEU A 90 19.98 9.92 14.72
N ALA A 91 19.82 8.85 15.50
CA ALA A 91 20.43 8.74 16.82
C ALA A 91 21.97 8.87 16.82
N ALA A 92 22.64 8.58 15.70
CA ALA A 92 24.09 8.75 15.56
C ALA A 92 24.50 10.18 15.18
N LEU A 93 23.61 10.92 14.51
CA LEU A 93 23.82 12.33 14.13
C LEU A 93 23.34 13.29 15.20
N TYR A 94 22.34 12.85 15.97
CA TYR A 94 21.61 13.59 16.98
C TYR A 94 22.45 13.75 18.24
N ASP A 95 22.51 14.99 18.74
CA ASP A 95 23.09 15.28 20.05
C ASP A 95 21.98 15.84 20.94
N GLU A 96 21.47 15.01 21.87
CA GLU A 96 20.42 15.38 22.83
C GLU A 96 20.69 16.70 23.55
N ARG A 97 21.96 17.06 23.76
CA ARG A 97 22.35 18.28 24.48
C ARG A 97 22.37 19.52 23.59
N ALA A 98 22.61 19.35 22.29
CA ALA A 98 22.65 20.45 21.34
C ALA A 98 21.28 20.76 20.72
N ASP A 99 20.47 19.71 20.52
CA ASP A 99 19.27 19.81 19.69
C ASP A 99 17.96 19.93 20.50
N GLY A 100 17.91 19.51 21.77
CA GLY A 100 16.83 19.86 22.72
C GLY A 100 15.46 19.15 22.57
N TYR A 101 15.33 18.12 21.72
CA TYR A 101 14.09 17.36 21.50
C TYR A 101 14.29 15.83 21.63
N PRO A 102 13.24 14.99 21.71
CA PRO A 102 13.42 13.54 21.65
C PRO A 102 13.64 13.06 20.20
N CYS A 103 14.59 12.14 19.98
CA CYS A 103 14.98 11.63 18.65
C CYS A 103 13.81 11.04 17.83
N GLU A 104 12.75 10.58 18.49
CA GLU A 104 11.54 10.01 17.87
C GLU A 104 10.79 11.04 17.00
N PHE A 105 10.86 12.34 17.36
CA PHE A 105 10.23 13.45 16.65
C PHE A 105 10.98 13.87 15.37
N LEU A 106 12.16 13.32 15.13
CA LEU A 106 13.03 13.70 14.01
C LEU A 106 12.90 12.79 12.80
N SER A 107 12.09 11.73 12.90
CA SER A 107 12.01 10.69 11.88
C SER A 107 11.20 11.09 10.63
N SER A 108 10.59 12.28 10.60
CA SER A 108 9.87 12.77 9.42
C SER A 108 10.80 13.42 8.39
N ALA A 109 10.43 13.31 7.11
CA ALA A 109 11.18 13.89 6.00
C ALA A 109 11.37 15.41 6.16
N ASP A 110 10.33 16.13 6.61
CA ASP A 110 10.35 17.57 6.77
C ASP A 110 11.27 18.02 7.91
N ARG A 111 11.25 17.32 9.05
CA ARG A 111 12.13 17.65 10.18
C ARG A 111 13.60 17.42 9.86
N MET A 112 13.93 16.34 9.16
CA MET A 112 15.29 16.13 8.67
C MET A 112 15.72 17.20 7.68
N LYS A 113 14.81 17.69 6.82
CA LYS A 113 15.11 18.80 5.92
C LYS A 113 15.37 20.10 6.69
N GLU A 114 14.56 20.41 7.68
CA GLU A 114 14.77 21.58 8.56
C GLU A 114 16.12 21.52 9.28
N LEU A 115 16.46 20.37 9.87
CA LEU A 115 17.78 20.16 10.49
C LEU A 115 18.91 20.33 9.49
N SER A 116 18.76 19.83 8.26
CA SER A 116 19.79 20.03 7.24
C SER A 116 20.06 21.51 6.94
N ILE A 117 19.03 22.35 6.96
CA ILE A 117 19.15 23.80 6.74
C ILE A 117 19.85 24.45 7.93
N GLN A 118 19.52 24.03 9.16
CA GLN A 118 20.16 24.55 10.37
C GLN A 118 21.66 24.25 10.40
N TYR A 119 22.06 23.03 10.01
CA TYR A 119 23.45 22.60 10.03
C TYR A 119 24.27 23.05 8.81
N GLU A 120 23.66 23.58 7.75
CA GLU A 120 24.33 23.93 6.48
C GLU A 120 25.49 24.93 6.66
N MET A 121 25.41 25.82 7.65
CA MET A 121 26.49 26.80 7.90
C MET A 121 27.53 26.35 8.93
N PHE A 122 27.25 25.31 9.72
CA PHE A 122 28.07 24.94 10.88
C PHE A 122 28.76 23.58 10.71
N ASP A 123 28.10 22.65 10.01
CA ASP A 123 28.57 21.30 9.79
C ASP A 123 27.98 20.75 8.49
N ASN A 124 28.70 20.96 7.39
CA ASN A 124 28.24 20.55 6.07
C ASN A 124 28.08 19.02 5.96
N GLU A 125 28.87 18.24 6.68
CA GLU A 125 28.75 16.77 6.67
C GLU A 125 27.46 16.32 7.35
N LYS A 126 27.11 16.89 8.51
CA LYS A 126 25.82 16.64 9.16
C LYS A 126 24.65 17.12 8.30
N SER A 127 24.75 18.29 7.69
CA SER A 127 23.73 18.81 6.78
C SER A 127 23.46 17.84 5.62
N GLU A 128 24.53 17.37 4.95
CA GLU A 128 24.42 16.39 3.87
C GLU A 128 23.81 15.06 4.34
N ALA A 129 24.17 14.60 5.54
CA ALA A 129 23.60 13.39 6.12
C ALA A 129 22.09 13.54 6.36
N TYR A 130 21.64 14.66 6.93
CA TYR A 130 20.20 14.94 7.11
C TYR A 130 19.45 15.05 5.78
N ARG A 131 20.04 15.68 4.74
CA ARG A 131 19.46 15.71 3.38
C ARG A 131 19.27 14.30 2.81
N ALA A 132 20.27 13.44 2.96
CA ALA A 132 20.21 12.06 2.47
C ALA A 132 19.11 11.26 3.19
N LEU A 133 19.02 11.37 4.52
CA LEU A 133 17.99 10.68 5.31
C LEU A 133 16.57 11.21 4.99
N SER A 134 16.41 12.53 4.84
CA SER A 134 15.15 13.16 4.41
C SER A 134 14.67 12.62 3.06
N LYS A 135 15.59 12.47 2.10
CA LYS A 135 15.26 11.90 0.78
C LYS A 135 14.78 10.45 0.87
N ILE A 136 15.42 9.63 1.71
CA ILE A 136 15.02 8.23 1.90
C ILE A 136 13.61 8.15 2.48
N GLU A 137 13.31 8.94 3.52
CA GLU A 137 11.97 8.96 4.14
C GLU A 137 10.91 9.49 3.18
N ARG A 138 11.22 10.53 2.41
CA ARG A 138 10.31 11.07 1.41
C ARG A 138 9.95 10.03 0.36
N ASN A 139 10.93 9.29 -0.17
CA ASN A 139 10.68 8.21 -1.12
C ASN A 139 9.78 7.13 -0.51
N ARG A 140 10.04 6.76 0.75
CA ARG A 140 9.21 5.80 1.50
C ARG A 140 7.77 6.28 1.61
N GLN A 141 7.54 7.54 2.00
CA GLN A 141 6.20 8.13 2.09
C GLN A 141 5.51 8.17 0.72
N THR A 142 6.19 8.61 -0.33
CA THR A 142 5.62 8.64 -1.69
C THR A 142 5.14 7.26 -2.16
N GLU A 143 5.90 6.19 -1.90
CA GLU A 143 5.45 4.84 -2.27
C GLU A 143 4.31 4.32 -1.35
N GLU A 144 4.24 4.78 -0.10
CA GLU A 144 3.10 4.50 0.79
C GLU A 144 1.82 5.11 0.21
N ASP A 145 1.87 6.41 -0.12
CA ASP A 145 0.75 7.16 -0.70
C ASP A 145 0.28 6.54 -2.02
N VAL A 146 1.21 6.15 -2.90
CA VAL A 146 0.88 5.48 -4.17
C VAL A 146 0.11 4.18 -3.92
N LEU A 147 0.57 3.36 -2.98
CA LEU A 147 -0.08 2.07 -2.68
C LEU A 147 -1.42 2.23 -1.96
N GLU A 148 -1.61 3.33 -1.22
CA GLU A 148 -2.86 3.69 -0.56
C GLU A 148 -3.89 4.22 -1.58
N ASN A 149 -3.51 5.16 -2.44
CA ASN A 149 -4.36 5.64 -3.53
C ASN A 149 -4.78 4.49 -4.46
N MET A 150 -3.85 3.57 -4.76
CA MET A 150 -4.20 2.37 -5.53
C MET A 150 -5.17 1.45 -4.79
N GLN A 151 -5.20 1.42 -3.46
CA GLN A 151 -6.22 0.65 -2.75
C GLN A 151 -7.59 1.27 -2.95
N GLU A 152 -7.70 2.58 -2.80
CA GLU A 152 -8.94 3.33 -3.00
C GLU A 152 -9.49 3.13 -4.43
N ASP A 153 -8.63 3.30 -5.44
CA ASP A 153 -8.99 3.11 -6.85
C ASP A 153 -9.57 1.70 -7.12
N PHE A 154 -9.00 0.68 -6.48
CA PHE A 154 -9.42 -0.70 -6.65
C PHE A 154 -10.74 -1.00 -5.93
N GLU A 155 -10.95 -0.41 -4.76
CA GLU A 155 -12.18 -0.54 -4.00
C GLU A 155 -13.33 0.16 -4.74
N GLU A 156 -13.09 1.35 -5.28
CA GLU A 156 -14.05 2.07 -6.13
C GLU A 156 -14.41 1.28 -7.39
N ALA A 157 -13.41 0.74 -8.08
CA ALA A 157 -13.64 -0.12 -9.25
C ALA A 157 -14.46 -1.39 -8.92
N GLY A 158 -14.24 -1.96 -7.73
CA GLY A 158 -15.02 -3.11 -7.25
C GLY A 158 -16.47 -2.73 -6.98
N TRP A 159 -16.69 -1.57 -6.37
CA TRP A 159 -18.03 -1.05 -6.11
C TRP A 159 -18.79 -0.74 -7.41
N GLN A 160 -18.15 -0.09 -8.39
CA GLN A 160 -18.76 0.21 -9.69
C GLN A 160 -19.20 -1.07 -10.43
N LEU A 161 -18.40 -2.14 -10.38
CA LEU A 161 -18.78 -3.42 -10.98
C LEU A 161 -20.02 -4.04 -10.33
N GLU A 162 -20.17 -3.88 -9.02
CA GLU A 162 -21.36 -4.39 -8.31
C GLU A 162 -22.60 -3.58 -8.67
N GLN A 163 -22.49 -2.25 -8.75
CA GLN A 163 -23.59 -1.39 -9.20
C GLN A 163 -24.06 -1.74 -10.62
N ASP A 164 -23.12 -1.86 -11.57
CA ASP A 164 -23.41 -2.23 -12.96
C ASP A 164 -24.12 -3.60 -13.04
N ARG A 165 -23.82 -4.52 -12.11
CA ARG A 165 -24.49 -5.83 -12.01
C ARG A 165 -25.92 -5.67 -11.51
N GLU A 166 -26.13 -4.91 -10.43
CA GLU A 166 -27.45 -4.65 -9.86
C GLU A 166 -28.39 -3.98 -10.87
N GLU A 167 -27.90 -2.98 -11.61
CA GLU A 167 -28.69 -2.29 -12.65
C GLU A 167 -29.12 -3.23 -13.79
N ARG A 168 -28.22 -4.16 -14.20
CA ARG A 168 -28.55 -5.19 -15.21
C ARG A 168 -29.58 -6.18 -14.70
N LEU A 169 -29.49 -6.59 -13.44
CA LEU A 169 -30.47 -7.49 -12.82
C LEU A 169 -31.84 -6.82 -12.71
N GLN A 170 -31.89 -5.57 -12.23
CA GLN A 170 -33.14 -4.79 -12.16
C GLN A 170 -33.77 -4.60 -13.54
N SER A 171 -32.98 -4.23 -14.55
CA SER A 171 -33.45 -4.06 -15.93
C SER A 171 -34.01 -5.36 -16.52
N ARG A 172 -33.44 -6.51 -16.16
CA ARG A 172 -33.92 -7.83 -16.59
C ARG A 172 -35.24 -8.19 -15.89
N ASN A 173 -35.35 -7.92 -14.59
CA ASN A 173 -36.55 -8.18 -13.80
C ASN A 173 -37.75 -7.34 -14.27
N MET A 174 -37.53 -6.06 -14.58
CA MET A 174 -38.56 -5.17 -15.13
C MET A 174 -39.07 -5.62 -16.51
N ARG A 175 -38.21 -6.26 -17.32
CA ARG A 175 -38.62 -6.86 -18.60
C ARG A 175 -39.43 -8.14 -18.40
N THR A 176 -39.07 -8.99 -17.44
CA THR A 176 -39.83 -10.21 -17.15
C THR A 176 -41.21 -9.92 -16.54
N GLU A 177 -41.33 -8.87 -15.73
CA GLU A 177 -42.62 -8.44 -15.16
C GLU A 177 -43.54 -7.78 -16.21
N GLY A 178 -42.98 -7.22 -17.29
CA GLY A 178 -43.75 -6.61 -18.39
C GLY A 178 -44.21 -7.55 -19.51
N THR A 179 -43.85 -8.85 -19.49
CA THR A 179 -44.07 -9.76 -20.65
C THR A 179 -44.84 -11.06 -20.35
N HIS A 180 -45.62 -11.13 -19.27
CA HIS A 180 -46.56 -12.24 -19.07
C HIS A 180 -48.01 -11.73 -18.89
N PRO A 181 -48.89 -11.84 -19.90
CA PRO A 181 -50.30 -12.02 -19.58
C PRO A 181 -50.42 -13.33 -18.80
N VAL A 182 -50.99 -13.25 -17.61
CA VAL A 182 -51.34 -14.40 -16.78
C VAL A 182 -52.35 -15.24 -17.56
N ALA A 183 -51.87 -16.28 -18.23
CA ALA A 183 -52.71 -17.40 -18.63
C ALA A 183 -52.69 -18.37 -17.46
N GLU A 184 -53.80 -18.39 -16.72
CA GLU A 184 -54.11 -19.49 -15.82
C GLU A 184 -54.18 -20.80 -16.61
N ASP A 185 -53.80 -21.89 -15.93
CA ASP A 185 -53.83 -23.30 -16.32
C ASP A 185 -52.73 -23.85 -17.23
N GLY A 186 -51.99 -24.81 -16.65
CA GLY A 186 -51.25 -25.82 -17.40
C GLY A 186 -49.84 -26.05 -16.90
N MET A 187 -49.66 -27.14 -16.17
CA MET A 187 -48.36 -27.67 -15.75
C MET A 187 -47.34 -27.66 -16.90
N MET A 188 -46.20 -27.00 -16.71
CA MET A 188 -44.93 -27.43 -17.29
C MET A 188 -43.77 -27.06 -16.37
N GLU A 189 -43.07 -28.10 -15.94
CA GLU A 189 -41.72 -28.04 -15.42
C GLU A 189 -40.82 -27.26 -16.39
N SER A 190 -40.04 -26.31 -15.88
CA SER A 190 -38.78 -25.94 -16.53
C SER A 190 -37.65 -25.91 -15.52
N MET A 191 -36.75 -26.87 -15.74
CA MET A 191 -35.46 -27.10 -15.13
C MET A 191 -34.58 -25.85 -15.05
N GLN A 192 -33.86 -25.76 -13.92
CA GLN A 192 -32.49 -25.26 -13.77
C GLN A 192 -32.26 -23.73 -13.80
N LEU A 193 -32.75 -23.05 -12.76
CA LEU A 193 -32.18 -21.79 -12.27
C LEU A 193 -31.54 -21.93 -10.86
N THR A 194 -31.64 -23.10 -10.25
CA THR A 194 -31.23 -23.34 -8.85
C THR A 194 -29.73 -23.61 -8.67
N ASP A 195 -29.01 -24.10 -9.68
CA ASP A 195 -27.61 -24.51 -9.49
C ASP A 195 -26.58 -23.37 -9.59
N LEU A 196 -26.90 -22.25 -10.25
CA LEU A 196 -25.99 -21.09 -10.32
C LEU A 196 -26.17 -20.15 -9.11
N GLU A 197 -27.41 -19.96 -8.66
CA GLU A 197 -27.72 -19.10 -7.51
C GLU A 197 -27.26 -19.73 -6.19
N ASP A 198 -27.33 -21.06 -6.05
CA ASP A 198 -26.82 -21.76 -4.86
C ASP A 198 -25.28 -21.89 -4.83
N PHE A 199 -24.62 -21.96 -6.00
CA PHE A 199 -23.15 -21.90 -6.07
C PHE A 199 -22.61 -20.50 -5.74
N GLU A 200 -23.28 -19.43 -6.21
CA GLU A 200 -22.87 -18.04 -5.97
C GLU A 200 -23.26 -17.53 -4.57
N ARG A 201 -24.40 -17.97 -4.00
CA ARG A 201 -24.74 -17.71 -2.58
C ARG A 201 -23.80 -18.44 -1.62
N GLY A 202 -23.32 -19.63 -1.97
CA GLY A 202 -22.27 -20.33 -1.22
C GLY A 202 -20.92 -19.59 -1.23
N TYR A 203 -20.60 -18.90 -2.34
CA TYR A 203 -19.32 -18.21 -2.50
C TYR A 203 -19.23 -16.89 -1.71
N LEU A 204 -20.34 -16.16 -1.56
CA LEU A 204 -20.40 -14.95 -0.75
C LEU A 204 -20.44 -15.23 0.77
N ARG A 205 -21.03 -16.35 1.22
CA ARG A 205 -21.02 -16.74 2.64
C ARG A 205 -19.70 -17.39 3.11
N HIS A 206 -18.84 -17.84 2.19
CA HIS A 206 -17.56 -18.43 2.53
C HIS A 206 -16.41 -17.43 2.76
N ARG A 207 -16.62 -16.13 2.50
CA ARG A 207 -15.63 -15.10 2.78
C ARG A 207 -15.62 -14.65 4.25
N ASP A 208 -16.78 -14.64 4.92
CA ASP A 208 -16.86 -14.24 6.33
C ASP A 208 -16.63 -15.40 7.31
N SER A 209 -16.95 -16.64 6.94
CA SER A 209 -16.93 -17.78 7.89
C SER A 209 -15.58 -18.50 8.01
N ARG A 210 -14.60 -18.29 7.12
CA ARG A 210 -13.26 -18.94 7.23
C ARG A 210 -12.18 -18.03 7.80
N GLU A 211 -12.34 -16.71 7.74
CA GLU A 211 -11.43 -15.78 8.43
C GLU A 211 -11.81 -15.61 9.91
N LEU A 212 -13.09 -15.69 10.28
CA LEU A 212 -13.53 -15.60 11.69
C LEU A 212 -13.06 -16.78 12.57
N TYR A 213 -12.84 -17.98 12.01
CA TYR A 213 -12.38 -19.15 12.81
C TYR A 213 -10.88 -19.44 12.72
N ARG A 214 -10.13 -18.73 11.85
CA ARG A 214 -8.67 -18.88 11.79
C ARG A 214 -7.95 -17.84 12.64
N PHE A 215 -8.53 -16.65 12.78
CA PHE A 215 -8.03 -15.64 13.71
C PHE A 215 -8.26 -16.02 15.18
N SER A 216 -9.35 -16.73 15.52
CA SER A 216 -9.62 -17.10 16.93
C SER A 216 -8.79 -18.28 17.44
N PHE A 217 -8.29 -19.19 16.59
CA PHE A 217 -7.56 -20.39 17.06
C PHE A 217 -6.06 -20.10 17.30
N GLU A 218 -5.43 -19.28 16.46
CA GLU A 218 -4.04 -18.86 16.65
C GLU A 218 -3.92 -17.89 17.84
N GLU A 219 -4.88 -16.98 18.03
CA GLU A 219 -4.94 -16.10 19.21
C GLU A 219 -5.29 -16.86 20.51
N GLN A 220 -6.15 -17.89 20.45
CA GLN A 220 -6.45 -18.75 21.61
C GLN A 220 -5.27 -19.67 21.99
N GLN A 221 -4.48 -20.13 21.03
CA GLN A 221 -3.25 -20.89 21.32
C GLN A 221 -2.15 -19.99 21.91
N GLU A 222 -1.98 -18.76 21.43
CA GLU A 222 -1.00 -17.83 22.01
C GLU A 222 -1.39 -17.42 23.44
N THR A 223 -2.68 -17.18 23.71
CA THR A 223 -3.16 -16.87 25.08
C THR A 223 -3.07 -18.08 26.02
N ALA A 224 -3.42 -19.30 25.57
CA ALA A 224 -3.27 -20.50 26.40
C ALA A 224 -1.79 -20.82 26.73
N GLN A 225 -0.87 -20.57 25.79
CA GLN A 225 0.57 -20.72 26.02
C GLN A 225 1.16 -19.61 26.90
N LEU A 226 0.58 -18.40 26.88
CA LEU A 226 0.95 -17.32 27.82
C LEU A 226 0.49 -17.65 29.25
N ILE A 227 -0.73 -18.16 29.41
CA ILE A 227 -1.29 -18.53 30.72
C ILE A 227 -0.51 -19.71 31.34
N ALA A 228 -0.12 -20.70 30.53
CA ALA A 228 0.67 -21.85 30.97
C ALA A 228 2.14 -21.52 31.33
N ARG A 229 2.64 -20.33 30.98
CA ARG A 229 4.01 -19.86 31.26
C ARG A 229 4.12 -18.92 32.45
N MET A 230 3.00 -18.56 33.08
CA MET A 230 3.04 -17.76 34.32
C MET A 230 3.42 -18.67 35.51
N PRO A 231 4.48 -18.34 36.26
CA PRO A 231 4.84 -19.10 37.45
C PRO A 231 3.82 -18.85 38.57
N GLY A 232 3.24 -19.95 39.08
CA GLY A 232 2.60 -20.10 40.39
C GLY A 232 1.97 -18.87 41.04
N GLN A 233 0.65 -18.74 40.89
CA GLN A 233 -0.20 -18.33 42.02
C GLN A 233 -1.05 -19.52 42.46
N SER A 234 -0.39 -20.44 43.18
CA SER A 234 -0.87 -21.29 44.29
C SER A 234 0.18 -22.34 44.57
#